data_AF-A0A3P8MYJ5-F1
#
_entry.id   AF-A0A3P8MYJ5-F1
#
_cell.length_a   1.000
_cell.length_b   1.000
_cell.length_c   1.000
_cell.angle_alpha   90.00
_cell.angle_beta   90.00
_cell.angle_gamma   90.00
#
_symmetry.space_group_name_H-M   'P 1'
#
loop_
_entity.id
_entity.type
_entity.pdbx_description
1 polymer ?
#
loop_
_entity_poly.entity_id
_entity_poly.type
_entity_poly.pdbx_seq_one_letter_code
_entity_poly.pdbx_strand_id
1 'polypeptide(L)'
;TEMNKKVYKLGKAGQEGHTAVTEFDGTEKDITPMGGFPHYGVVKDDYLLIKGCCVGPKKRVVTLRQSLLNQTSRVALEEIKLKFIDTSSKFGHGRFQTTQEKQKFYGRLKA
;
A
#
# COMPACT_ATOMS: atom_id res chain seq x y z
N THR A 1 -0.25 -23.13 -1.03
CA THR A 1 0.04 -22.24 0.12
C THR A 1 1.37 -21.56 -0.12
N GLU A 2 1.39 -20.22 -0.17
CA GLU A 2 2.66 -19.48 -0.18
C GLU A 2 3.15 -19.30 1.26
N MET A 3 4.46 -19.35 1.48
CA MET A 3 5.08 -19.31 2.81
C MET A 3 6.02 -18.11 2.95
N ASN A 4 6.34 -17.75 4.20
CA ASN A 4 7.39 -16.79 4.57
C ASN A 4 7.20 -15.38 3.97
N LYS A 5 5.94 -14.95 3.80
CA LYS A 5 5.61 -13.58 3.39
C LYS A 5 5.71 -12.67 4.60
N LYS A 6 6.61 -11.69 4.51
CA LYS A 6 6.81 -10.70 5.57
C LYS A 6 5.72 -9.64 5.51
N VAL A 7 5.17 -9.28 6.65
CA VAL A 7 4.24 -8.15 6.78
C VAL A 7 5.06 -6.88 6.98
N TYR A 8 4.80 -5.88 6.15
CA TYR A 8 5.50 -4.59 6.15
C TYR A 8 4.76 -3.54 6.98
N LYS A 9 3.42 -3.51 6.90
CA LYS A 9 2.59 -2.57 7.65
C LYS A 9 1.19 -3.14 7.81
N LEU A 10 0.59 -2.83 8.95
CA LEU A 10 -0.83 -3.02 9.26
C LEU A 10 -1.45 -1.62 9.33
N GLY A 11 -2.42 -1.34 8.47
CA GLY A 11 -3.19 -0.11 8.54
C GLY A 11 -4.56 -0.41 9.11
N LYS A 12 -4.97 0.31 10.16
CA LYS A 12 -6.26 0.16 10.80
C LYS A 12 -7.12 1.39 10.54
N ALA A 13 -8.30 1.21 9.98
CA ALA A 13 -9.21 2.29 9.62
C ALA A 13 -9.52 3.19 10.84
N GLY A 14 -9.52 4.50 10.60
CA GLY A 14 -9.76 5.49 11.65
C GLY A 14 -8.57 5.78 12.57
N GLN A 15 -7.42 5.13 12.36
CA GLN A 15 -6.16 5.46 13.06
C GLN A 15 -5.18 6.14 12.10
N GLU A 16 -4.26 6.95 12.63
CA GLU A 16 -3.21 7.64 11.84
C GLU A 16 -2.38 6.65 11.00
N GLY A 17 -2.19 5.43 11.51
CA GLY A 17 -1.49 4.34 10.84
C GLY A 17 -2.15 3.81 9.56
N HIS A 18 -3.39 4.22 9.25
CA HIS A 18 -4.08 3.89 7.99
C HIS A 18 -3.50 4.63 6.78
N THR A 19 -2.96 5.83 7.00
CA THR A 19 -2.44 6.63 5.90
C THR A 19 -1.14 6.05 5.35
N ALA A 20 -0.80 6.40 4.11
CA ALA A 20 0.46 6.04 3.47
C ALA A 20 1.61 7.01 3.81
N VAL A 21 1.46 7.79 4.87
CA VAL A 21 2.49 8.65 5.46
C VAL A 21 3.54 7.79 6.16
N THR A 22 4.80 8.22 6.08
CA THR A 22 5.93 7.61 6.80
C THR A 22 6.78 8.69 7.48
N GLU A 23 7.65 8.32 8.41
CA GLU A 23 8.57 9.26 9.07
C GLU A 23 9.46 10.05 8.10
N PHE A 24 9.75 9.45 6.93
CA PHE A 24 10.61 10.03 5.89
C PHE A 24 9.82 10.73 4.77
N ASP A 25 8.51 10.56 4.75
CA ASP A 25 7.61 11.08 3.72
C ASP A 25 6.34 11.62 4.38
N GLY A 26 6.35 12.92 4.65
CA GLY A 26 5.25 13.66 5.28
C GLY A 26 4.12 14.05 4.33
N THR A 27 4.13 13.58 3.07
CA THR A 27 3.02 13.84 2.15
C THR A 27 1.78 13.10 2.62
N GLU A 28 0.75 13.85 3.02
CA GLU A 28 -0.56 13.31 3.39
C GLU A 28 -1.22 12.64 2.20
N LYS A 29 -1.21 11.30 2.21
CA LYS A 29 -1.80 10.46 1.16
C LYS A 29 -2.35 9.18 1.77
N ASP A 30 -3.42 8.69 1.19
CA ASP A 30 -4.03 7.42 1.57
C ASP A 30 -3.34 6.24 0.85
N ILE A 31 -3.50 5.02 1.36
CA ILE A 31 -2.97 3.80 0.73
C ILE A 31 -3.57 3.54 -0.65
N THR A 32 -4.79 4.03 -0.88
CA THR A 32 -5.47 3.88 -2.16
C THR A 32 -4.78 4.75 -3.22
N PRO A 33 -4.30 4.17 -4.35
CA PRO A 33 -3.71 4.94 -5.43
C PRO A 33 -4.69 5.94 -6.03
N MET A 34 -4.17 6.99 -6.68
CA MET A 34 -5.02 7.93 -7.41
C MET A 34 -5.90 7.21 -8.46
N GLY A 35 -7.22 7.37 -8.36
CA GLY A 35 -8.19 6.68 -9.22
C GLY A 35 -8.58 5.28 -8.74
N GLY A 36 -8.02 4.79 -7.63
CA GLY A 36 -8.33 3.50 -7.03
C GLY A 36 -7.50 2.35 -7.59
N PHE A 37 -7.62 1.18 -6.94
CA PHE A 37 -7.02 -0.05 -7.45
C PHE A 37 -7.80 -0.55 -8.67
N PRO A 38 -7.14 -0.81 -9.82
CA PRO A 38 -7.84 -1.22 -11.04
C PRO A 38 -8.64 -2.50 -10.82
N HIS A 39 -9.92 -2.49 -11.18
CA HIS A 39 -10.86 -3.60 -10.97
C HIS A 39 -11.07 -4.02 -9.50
N TYR A 40 -10.68 -3.21 -8.51
CA TYR A 40 -11.01 -3.44 -7.11
C TYR A 40 -11.82 -2.28 -6.55
N GLY A 41 -11.24 -1.08 -6.56
CA GLY A 41 -11.84 0.13 -5.99
C GLY A 41 -10.96 0.78 -4.93
N VAL A 42 -11.61 1.45 -3.97
CA VAL A 42 -10.98 2.19 -2.87
C VAL A 42 -10.91 1.30 -1.63
N VAL A 43 -9.80 1.38 -0.89
CA VAL A 43 -9.62 0.67 0.38
C VAL A 43 -10.00 1.63 1.51
N LYS A 44 -11.14 1.37 2.17
CA LYS A 44 -11.63 2.18 3.30
C LYS A 44 -11.36 1.54 4.66
N ASP A 45 -11.33 0.21 4.68
CA ASP A 45 -11.17 -0.57 5.90
C ASP A 45 -9.69 -0.87 6.19
N ASP A 46 -9.46 -1.72 7.19
CA ASP A 46 -8.15 -2.23 7.57
C ASP A 46 -7.44 -2.91 6.38
N TYR A 47 -6.13 -2.77 6.32
CA TYR A 47 -5.31 -3.37 5.27
C TYR A 47 -3.97 -3.88 5.78
N LEU A 48 -3.38 -4.74 4.95
CA LEU A 48 -2.07 -5.35 5.18
C LEU A 48 -1.17 -5.11 3.97
N LEU A 49 0.05 -4.63 4.22
CA LEU A 49 1.11 -4.62 3.22
C LEU A 49 1.98 -5.86 3.41
N ILE A 50 2.05 -6.72 2.39
CA ILE A 50 2.87 -7.93 2.39
C ILE A 50 3.99 -7.83 1.37
N LYS A 51 5.11 -8.49 1.68
CA LYS A 51 6.25 -8.58 0.76
C LYS A 51 5.89 -9.39 -0.48
N GLY A 52 5.97 -8.74 -1.65
CA GLY A 52 5.84 -9.38 -2.96
C GLY A 52 4.38 -9.63 -3.37
N CYS A 53 4.15 -10.68 -4.16
CA CYS A 53 2.83 -11.05 -4.67
C CYS A 53 2.02 -11.90 -3.68
N CYS A 54 0.73 -12.05 -3.97
CA CYS A 54 -0.20 -12.98 -3.34
C CYS A 54 -0.95 -13.77 -4.41
N VAL A 55 -1.40 -14.97 -4.07
CA VAL A 55 -2.15 -15.83 -4.99
C VAL A 55 -3.55 -15.29 -5.25
N GLY A 56 -3.95 -15.31 -6.52
CA GLY A 56 -5.32 -15.01 -6.95
C GLY A 56 -5.53 -13.60 -7.50
N PRO A 57 -6.65 -13.39 -8.21
CA PRO A 57 -7.02 -12.09 -8.73
C PRO A 57 -7.54 -11.19 -7.60
N LYS A 58 -7.62 -9.90 -7.91
CA LYS A 58 -8.24 -8.89 -7.05
C LYS A 58 -9.68 -9.31 -6.69
N LYS A 59 -10.16 -8.94 -5.50
CA LYS A 59 -11.45 -9.33 -4.88
C LYS A 59 -11.57 -10.79 -4.42
N ARG A 60 -10.58 -11.66 -4.67
CA ARG A 60 -10.60 -13.01 -4.10
C ARG A 60 -10.26 -12.95 -2.60
N VAL A 61 -11.03 -13.66 -1.79
CA VAL A 61 -10.74 -13.82 -0.36
C VAL A 61 -9.43 -14.59 -0.19
N VAL A 62 -8.56 -14.10 0.68
CA VAL A 62 -7.28 -14.74 1.02
C VAL A 62 -7.25 -15.01 2.52
N THR A 63 -6.93 -16.25 2.89
CA THR A 63 -6.75 -16.64 4.29
C THR A 63 -5.27 -16.55 4.67
N LEU A 64 -4.95 -15.73 5.67
CA LEU A 64 -3.61 -15.62 6.23
C LEU A 64 -3.47 -16.57 7.43
N ARG A 65 -2.32 -17.24 7.52
CA ARG A 65 -2.01 -18.14 8.63
C ARG A 65 -0.60 -17.84 9.13
N GLN A 66 -0.42 -17.86 10.45
CA GLN A 66 0.91 -17.83 11.04
C GLN A 66 1.78 -18.97 10.51
N SER A 67 3.08 -18.71 10.36
CA SER A 67 4.04 -19.75 9.98
C SER A 67 4.06 -20.85 11.04
N LEU A 68 4.07 -22.11 10.60
CA LEU A 68 4.25 -23.25 11.51
C LEU A 68 5.67 -23.33 12.06
N LEU A 69 6.63 -22.82 11.30
CA LEU A 69 8.04 -22.79 11.66
C LEU A 69 8.37 -21.43 12.25
N ASN A 70 9.09 -21.43 13.37
CA ASN A 70 9.63 -20.22 13.97
C ASN A 70 10.67 -19.60 13.01
N GLN A 71 10.46 -18.35 12.64
CA GLN A 71 11.30 -17.65 11.69
C GLN A 71 12.55 -17.10 12.39
N THR A 72 13.68 -17.77 12.24
CA THR A 72 14.97 -17.38 12.86
C THR A 72 15.95 -16.72 11.88
N SER A 73 15.63 -16.73 10.58
CA SER A 73 16.52 -16.18 9.56
C SER A 73 16.69 -14.66 9.70
N ARG A 74 17.89 -14.16 9.38
CA ARG A 74 18.20 -12.72 9.42
C ARG A 74 17.23 -11.88 8.57
N VAL A 75 16.80 -12.42 7.43
CA VAL A 75 15.83 -11.76 6.53
C VAL A 75 14.46 -11.63 7.19
N ALA A 76 14.04 -12.63 7.97
CA ALA A 76 12.77 -12.58 8.69
C ALA A 76 12.82 -11.59 9.87
N LEU A 77 13.95 -11.53 10.58
CA LEU A 77 14.13 -10.69 11.78
C LEU A 77 14.50 -9.23 11.49
N GLU A 78 14.84 -8.88 10.25
CA GLU A 78 15.15 -7.50 9.87
C GLU A 78 14.01 -6.53 10.24
N GLU A 79 14.33 -5.45 10.94
CA GLU A 79 13.36 -4.38 11.25
C GLU A 79 13.07 -3.58 9.98
N ILE A 80 11.79 -3.40 9.66
CA ILE A 80 11.39 -2.70 8.43
C ILE A 80 10.98 -1.27 8.78
N LYS A 81 11.72 -0.31 8.23
CA LYS A 81 11.35 1.10 8.25
C LYS A 81 10.96 1.52 6.84
N LEU A 82 9.67 1.73 6.61
CA LEU A 82 9.17 2.19 5.33
C LEU A 82 9.54 3.66 5.14
N LYS A 83 10.18 3.99 4.01
CA LYS A 83 10.55 5.36 3.66
C LYS A 83 9.54 6.04 2.74
N PHE A 84 8.88 5.25 1.90
CA PHE A 84 8.00 5.77 0.87
C PHE A 84 7.00 4.69 0.47
N ILE A 85 5.75 5.10 0.24
CA ILE A 85 4.70 4.27 -0.32
C ILE A 85 4.22 4.96 -1.59
N ASP A 86 4.24 4.23 -2.71
CA ASP A 86 3.80 4.76 -4.00
C ASP A 86 2.27 4.65 -4.12
N THR A 87 1.62 5.81 -4.19
CA THR A 87 0.17 6.00 -4.36
C THR A 87 -0.17 6.54 -5.74
N SER A 88 0.78 6.48 -6.67
CA SER A 88 0.55 6.87 -8.06
C SER A 88 -0.48 5.98 -8.74
N SER A 89 -1.26 6.58 -9.65
CA SER A 89 -2.27 5.88 -10.44
C SER A 89 -1.70 4.61 -11.09
N LYS A 90 -2.46 3.52 -10.99
CA LYS A 90 -2.17 2.25 -11.68
C LYS A 90 -2.95 2.08 -12.98
N PHE A 91 -3.69 3.10 -13.39
CA PHE A 91 -4.24 3.22 -14.73
C PHE A 91 -3.21 3.90 -15.62
N GLY A 92 -2.65 3.16 -16.58
CA GLY A 92 -1.55 3.63 -17.42
C GLY A 92 -0.25 3.85 -16.62
N HIS A 93 0.47 4.93 -16.92
CA HIS A 93 1.72 5.29 -16.24
C HIS A 93 1.44 6.34 -15.15
N GLY A 94 1.61 5.95 -13.89
CA GLY A 94 1.46 6.85 -12.74
C GLY A 94 2.61 7.85 -12.63
N ARG A 95 2.29 9.15 -12.49
CA ARG A 95 3.28 10.24 -12.38
C ARG A 95 3.22 11.04 -11.08
N PHE A 96 2.02 11.21 -10.51
CA PHE A 96 1.80 12.02 -9.31
C PHE A 96 1.35 11.13 -8.16
N GLN A 97 1.71 11.49 -6.93
CA GLN A 97 1.32 10.76 -5.72
C GLN A 97 -0.02 11.26 -5.18
N THR A 98 -0.27 12.55 -5.32
CA THR A 98 -1.48 13.21 -4.83
C THR A 98 -2.22 13.99 -5.93
N THR A 99 -3.51 14.22 -5.71
CA THR A 99 -4.31 15.03 -6.64
C THR A 99 -3.87 16.49 -6.63
N GLN A 100 -3.42 16.98 -5.47
CA GLN A 100 -2.89 18.32 -5.30
C GLN A 100 -1.61 18.53 -6.14
N GLU A 101 -0.68 17.56 -6.13
CA GLU A 101 0.51 17.60 -7.00
C GLU A 101 0.14 17.68 -8.48
N LYS A 102 -0.82 16.86 -8.91
CA LYS A 102 -1.30 16.84 -10.30
C LYS A 102 -1.91 18.18 -10.71
N GLN A 103 -2.78 18.75 -9.87
CA GLN A 103 -3.43 20.04 -10.12
C GLN A 103 -2.40 21.18 -10.16
N LYS A 104 -1.46 21.20 -9.21
CA LYS A 104 -0.38 22.19 -9.16
C LYS A 104 0.51 22.12 -10.40
N PHE A 105 0.80 20.92 -10.89
CA PHE A 105 1.63 20.73 -12.09
C PHE A 105 0.95 21.23 -13.37
N TYR A 106 -0.32 20.89 -13.58
CA TYR A 106 -1.03 21.26 -14.81
C TYR A 106 -1.60 22.68 -14.79
N GLY A 107 -1.77 23.28 -13.61
CA GLY A 107 -2.34 24.61 -13.47
C GLY A 107 -3.79 24.69 -13.93
N ARG A 108 -4.18 25.81 -14.52
CA ARG A 108 -5.57 26.05 -14.96
C ARG A 108 -5.86 25.28 -16.24
N LEU A 109 -6.72 24.27 -16.13
CA LEU A 109 -7.19 23.48 -17.26
C LEU A 109 -8.52 24.02 -17.80
N LYS A 110 -8.83 23.67 -19.05
CA LYS A 110 -10.16 23.86 -19.61
C LYS A 110 -11.12 22.87 -18.93
N ALA A 111 -12.26 23.36 -18.48
CA ALA A 111 -13.33 22.55 -17.91
C ALA A 111 -13.90 21.58 -18.96
#